data_AF-R6RCK0-F1
#
_entry.id   AF-R6RCK0-F1
#
_cell.length_a   1.000
_cell.length_b   1.000
_cell.length_c   1.000
_cell.angle_alpha   90.00
_cell.angle_beta   90.00
_cell.angle_gamma   90.00
#
_symmetry.space_group_name_H-M   'P 1'
#
loop_
_entity.id
_entity.type
_entity.pdbx_description
1 polymer ?
#
loop_
_entity_poly.entity_id
_entity_poly.type
_entity_poly.pdbx_seq_one_letter_code
_entity_poly.pdbx_strand_id
1 'polypeptide(L)'
;MIEISCKDKFNIDGLIQEIKNVLPNGENFYPENMKSNQPLSFLVSEIIREKILLFTNQEVPHCAAVKVDSMKKINDTLHINATILVEKDSQKKIIVGKNGSMIKKIGMASRKDIEKILDRKINLLTFVRVEERWRNSELYLKEFGYGRNDE
;
A
#
# COMPACT_ATOMS: atom_id res chain seq x y z
N MET A 1 9.54 31.88 0.33
CA MET A 1 10.11 30.54 0.57
C MET A 1 9.72 30.17 2.00
N ILE A 2 9.07 29.02 2.21
CA ILE A 2 8.66 28.55 3.53
C ILE A 2 9.54 27.38 3.94
N GLU A 3 10.06 27.40 5.16
CA GLU A 3 10.83 26.32 5.76
C GLU A 3 9.89 25.36 6.49
N ILE A 4 10.03 24.05 6.27
CA ILE A 4 9.21 23.00 6.91
C ILE A 4 10.05 21.78 7.29
N SER A 5 9.56 21.01 8.26
CA SER A 5 9.97 19.61 8.47
C SER A 5 8.74 18.73 8.62
N CYS A 6 8.49 17.86 7.64
CA CYS A 6 7.39 16.88 7.72
C CYS A 6 7.60 15.87 8.84
N LYS A 7 8.86 15.49 9.09
CA LYS A 7 9.23 14.51 10.11
C LYS A 7 8.96 15.05 11.52
N ASP A 8 9.35 16.30 11.76
CA ASP A 8 9.23 16.94 13.07
C ASP A 8 7.92 17.73 13.23
N LYS A 9 7.07 17.71 12.19
CA LYS A 9 5.85 18.50 12.07
C LYS A 9 6.09 20.01 12.24
N PHE A 10 7.26 20.48 11.83
CA PHE A 10 7.63 21.90 11.90
C PHE A 10 6.96 22.68 10.76
N ASN A 11 6.28 23.76 11.14
CA ASN A 11 5.69 24.77 10.25
C ASN A 11 4.70 24.22 9.19
N ILE A 12 3.97 23.15 9.52
CA ILE A 12 2.91 22.60 8.66
C ILE A 12 1.77 23.61 8.48
N ASP A 13 1.40 24.33 9.54
CA ASP A 13 0.33 25.33 9.47
C ASP A 13 0.72 26.50 8.55
N GLY A 14 1.98 26.96 8.58
CA GLY A 14 2.47 28.00 7.67
C GLY A 14 2.38 27.56 6.22
N LEU A 15 2.73 26.31 5.91
CA LEU A 15 2.54 25.74 4.57
C LEU A 15 1.06 25.73 4.16
N ILE A 16 0.16 25.31 5.06
CA ILE A 16 -1.29 25.28 4.79
C ILE A 16 -1.81 26.69 4.47
N GLN A 17 -1.34 27.72 5.17
CA GLN A 17 -1.76 29.10 4.91
C GLN A 17 -1.31 29.59 3.52
N GLU A 18 -0.06 29.35 3.13
CA GLU A 18 0.39 29.75 1.79
C GLU A 18 -0.35 29.01 0.68
N ILE A 19 -0.66 27.72 0.87
CA ILE A 19 -1.48 26.97 -0.09
C ILE A 19 -2.86 27.63 -0.23
N LYS A 20 -3.50 28.02 0.89
CA LYS A 20 -4.80 28.70 0.86
C LYS A 20 -4.75 30.05 0.15
N ASN A 21 -3.66 30.80 0.27
CA ASN A 21 -3.50 32.11 -0.38
C ASN A 21 -3.48 32.03 -1.91
N VAL A 22 -3.06 30.89 -2.47
CA VAL A 22 -2.97 30.69 -3.93
C VAL A 22 -4.06 29.77 -4.48
N LEU A 23 -4.88 29.17 -3.62
CA LEU A 23 -5.94 28.26 -4.04
C LEU A 23 -7.06 29.08 -4.71
N PRO A 24 -7.50 28.71 -5.93
CA PRO A 24 -8.62 29.39 -6.57
C PRO A 24 -9.91 29.16 -5.79
N ASN A 25 -10.78 30.17 -5.79
CA ASN A 25 -12.14 30.01 -5.29
C ASN A 25 -12.91 29.02 -6.18
N GLY A 26 -13.66 28.11 -5.56
CA GLY A 26 -14.43 27.11 -6.27
C GLY A 26 -15.23 26.22 -5.31
N GLU A 27 -16.01 25.32 -5.89
CA GLU A 27 -16.77 24.32 -5.12
C GLU A 27 -15.87 23.15 -4.70
N ASN A 28 -16.29 22.47 -3.63
CA ASN A 28 -15.61 21.25 -3.19
C ASN A 28 -15.86 20.12 -4.20
N PHE A 29 -14.81 19.66 -4.87
CA PHE A 29 -14.88 18.52 -5.80
C PHE A 29 -15.13 17.18 -5.09
N TYR A 30 -14.83 17.09 -3.80
CA TYR A 30 -14.99 15.88 -2.99
C TYR A 30 -15.74 16.18 -1.68
N PRO A 31 -16.48 15.21 -1.12
CA PRO A 31 -17.11 15.36 0.20
C PRO A 31 -16.09 15.64 1.30
N GLU A 32 -16.47 16.45 2.31
CA GLU A 32 -15.57 16.85 3.40
C GLU A 32 -15.02 15.68 4.23
N ASN A 33 -15.75 14.56 4.28
CA ASN A 33 -15.35 13.36 5.02
C ASN A 33 -14.53 12.36 4.18
N MET A 34 -14.31 12.65 2.89
CA MET A 34 -13.57 11.77 1.99
C MET A 34 -12.06 11.94 2.18
N LYS A 35 -11.41 10.96 2.83
CA LYS A 35 -9.96 11.00 3.08
C LYS A 35 -9.11 10.66 1.85
N SER A 36 -9.63 9.83 0.94
CA SER A 36 -8.92 9.38 -0.26
C SER A 36 -9.93 8.93 -1.32
N ASN A 37 -9.59 9.11 -2.59
CA ASN A 37 -10.32 8.59 -3.75
C ASN A 37 -9.83 7.20 -4.19
N GLN A 38 -8.80 6.67 -3.53
CA GLN A 38 -8.24 5.37 -3.87
C GLN A 38 -9.11 4.22 -3.30
N PRO A 39 -9.27 3.11 -4.04
CA PRO A 39 -9.95 1.92 -3.53
C PRO A 39 -9.30 1.38 -2.26
N LEU A 40 -10.10 0.79 -1.37
CA LEU A 40 -9.59 0.17 -0.14
C LEU A 40 -8.56 -0.94 -0.42
N SER A 41 -8.72 -1.68 -1.52
CA SER A 41 -7.75 -2.68 -1.96
C SER A 41 -6.37 -2.08 -2.23
N PHE A 42 -6.31 -0.88 -2.83
CA PHE A 42 -5.07 -0.17 -3.07
C PHE A 42 -4.39 0.27 -1.76
N LEU A 43 -5.17 0.79 -0.81
CA LEU A 43 -4.63 1.13 0.50
C LEU A 43 -4.02 -0.10 1.20
N VAL A 44 -4.71 -1.24 1.14
CA VAL A 44 -4.23 -2.49 1.71
C VAL A 44 -2.96 -2.99 1.02
N SER A 45 -2.90 -2.94 -0.33
CA SER A 45 -1.69 -3.33 -1.06
C SER A 45 -0.50 -2.45 -0.68
N GLU A 46 -0.70 -1.14 -0.54
CA GLU A 46 0.35 -0.20 -0.17
C GLU A 46 0.84 -0.39 1.25
N ILE A 47 -0.03 -0.69 2.21
CA ILE A 47 0.39 -1.02 3.58
C ILE A 47 1.24 -2.29 3.58
N ILE A 48 0.85 -3.33 2.84
CA ILE A 48 1.66 -4.55 2.73
C ILE A 48 3.01 -4.25 2.05
N ARG A 49 3.00 -3.45 0.98
CA ARG A 49 4.21 -3.03 0.26
C ARG A 49 5.16 -2.26 1.17
N GLU A 50 4.65 -1.35 2.00
CA GLU A 50 5.44 -0.63 3.01
C GLU A 50 6.16 -1.60 3.96
N LYS A 51 5.49 -2.68 4.42
CA LYS A 51 6.13 -3.67 5.31
C LYS A 51 7.15 -4.54 4.59
N ILE A 52 6.96 -4.82 3.30
CA ILE A 52 8.00 -5.44 2.46
C ILE A 52 9.21 -4.51 2.41
N LEU A 53 9.03 -3.22 2.13
CA LEU A 53 10.10 -2.22 2.12
C LEU A 53 10.82 -2.15 3.47
N LEU A 54 10.09 -2.18 4.58
CA LEU A 54 10.64 -2.04 5.92
C LEU A 54 11.43 -3.28 6.39
N PHE A 55 11.04 -4.48 5.99
CA PHE A 55 11.61 -5.72 6.51
C PHE A 55 12.54 -6.47 5.55
N THR A 56 12.60 -6.04 4.30
CA THR A 56 13.52 -6.60 3.30
C THR A 56 14.59 -5.58 2.91
N ASN A 57 15.66 -6.06 2.28
CA ASN A 57 16.80 -5.26 1.85
C ASN A 57 17.15 -5.60 0.40
N GLN A 58 18.20 -4.97 -0.14
CA GLN A 58 18.73 -5.20 -1.48
C GLN A 58 17.67 -4.88 -2.56
N GLU A 59 17.58 -5.66 -3.65
CA GLU A 59 16.63 -5.39 -4.73
C GLU A 59 15.17 -5.78 -4.41
N VAL A 60 14.92 -6.57 -3.36
CA VAL A 60 13.59 -7.15 -3.07
C VAL A 60 12.50 -6.08 -2.89
N PRO A 61 12.71 -4.98 -2.13
CA PRO A 61 11.74 -3.90 -1.98
C PRO A 61 11.25 -3.29 -3.30
N HIS A 62 12.11 -3.29 -4.33
CA HIS A 62 11.85 -2.63 -5.61
C HIS A 62 11.30 -3.59 -6.68
N CYS A 63 11.31 -4.89 -6.42
CA CYS A 63 10.85 -5.93 -7.34
C CYS A 63 9.54 -6.60 -6.88
N ALA A 64 8.97 -6.14 -5.77
CA ALA A 64 7.74 -6.70 -5.20
C ALA A 64 6.52 -5.84 -5.56
N ALA A 65 5.47 -6.49 -6.08
CA ALA A 65 4.12 -5.92 -6.18
C ALA A 65 3.19 -6.64 -5.20
N VAL A 66 2.11 -5.97 -4.80
CA VAL A 66 1.07 -6.57 -3.97
C VAL A 66 -0.27 -6.42 -4.67
N LYS A 67 -0.95 -7.55 -4.84
CA LYS A 67 -2.31 -7.63 -5.35
C LYS A 67 -3.24 -8.05 -4.24
N VAL A 68 -4.37 -7.38 -4.07
CA VAL A 68 -5.46 -7.86 -3.21
C VAL A 68 -6.40 -8.70 -4.06
N ASP A 69 -6.40 -10.01 -3.84
CA ASP A 69 -7.15 -10.97 -4.63
C ASP A 69 -8.63 -11.00 -4.24
N SER A 70 -8.94 -10.80 -2.96
CA SER A 70 -10.33 -10.71 -2.51
C SER A 70 -10.46 -9.99 -1.18
N MET A 71 -11.60 -9.32 -0.99
CA MET A 71 -12.02 -8.74 0.27
C MET A 71 -13.48 -9.13 0.52
N LYS A 72 -13.73 -9.88 1.59
CA LYS A 72 -15.07 -10.38 1.92
C LYS A 72 -15.38 -10.12 3.39
N LYS A 73 -16.54 -9.56 3.68
CA LYS A 73 -17.04 -9.46 5.05
C LYS A 73 -17.65 -10.80 5.44
N ILE A 74 -17.13 -11.41 6.51
CA ILE A 74 -17.68 -12.63 7.11
C ILE A 74 -17.93 -12.31 8.57
N ASN A 75 -19.20 -12.29 8.98
CA ASN A 75 -19.62 -11.77 10.28
C ASN A 75 -19.06 -10.34 10.49
N ASP A 76 -18.40 -10.08 11.63
CA ASP A 76 -17.78 -8.79 11.95
C ASP A 76 -16.30 -8.69 11.53
N THR A 77 -15.79 -9.68 10.80
CA THR A 77 -14.38 -9.71 10.37
C THR A 77 -14.27 -9.48 8.86
N LEU A 78 -13.34 -8.62 8.46
CA LEU A 78 -12.98 -8.44 7.06
C LEU A 78 -11.90 -9.45 6.67
N HIS A 79 -12.21 -10.39 5.81
CA HIS A 79 -11.27 -11.37 5.27
C HIS A 79 -10.62 -10.82 4.02
N ILE A 80 -9.30 -10.78 4.01
CA ILE A 80 -8.48 -10.22 2.94
C ILE A 80 -7.47 -11.27 2.50
N ASN A 81 -7.47 -11.58 1.21
CA ASN A 81 -6.43 -12.39 0.58
C ASN A 81 -5.59 -11.48 -0.30
N ALA A 82 -4.27 -11.54 -0.14
CA ALA A 82 -3.34 -10.77 -0.95
C ALA A 82 -2.18 -11.63 -1.45
N THR A 83 -1.73 -11.37 -2.66
CA THR A 83 -0.59 -12.04 -3.29
C THR A 83 0.56 -11.03 -3.47
N ILE A 84 1.71 -11.37 -2.91
CA ILE A 84 2.98 -10.69 -3.14
C ILE A 84 3.61 -11.32 -4.38
N LEU A 85 3.81 -10.51 -5.40
CA LEU A 85 4.42 -10.91 -6.66
C LEU A 85 5.88 -10.49 -6.68
N VAL A 86 6.76 -11.41 -7.06
CA VAL A 86 8.20 -11.18 -7.21
C VAL A 86 8.67 -11.73 -8.55
N GLU A 87 9.80 -11.27 -9.05
CA GLU A 87 10.27 -11.67 -10.39
C GLU A 87 11.14 -12.93 -10.39
N LYS A 88 11.76 -13.28 -9.26
CA LYS A 88 12.70 -14.39 -9.15
C LYS A 88 12.42 -15.29 -7.95
N ASP A 89 12.74 -16.57 -8.06
CA ASP A 89 12.61 -17.53 -6.96
C ASP A 89 13.51 -17.17 -5.75
N SER A 90 14.68 -16.58 -5.98
CA SER A 90 15.54 -16.06 -4.91
C SER A 90 14.82 -14.99 -4.06
N GLN A 91 14.08 -14.09 -4.71
CA GLN A 91 13.30 -13.05 -4.04
C GLN A 91 12.13 -13.68 -3.27
N LYS A 92 11.45 -14.68 -3.85
CA LYS A 92 10.40 -15.44 -3.14
C LYS A 92 10.92 -16.06 -1.86
N LYS A 93 12.11 -16.68 -1.90
CA LYS A 93 12.76 -17.25 -0.70
C LYS A 93 13.02 -16.20 0.38
N ILE A 94 13.40 -14.97 -0.01
CA ILE A 94 13.60 -13.86 0.93
C ILE A 94 12.28 -13.42 1.56
N ILE A 95 11.22 -13.22 0.76
CA ILE A 95 9.89 -12.82 1.26
C ILE A 95 9.29 -13.88 2.18
N VAL A 96 9.42 -15.17 1.83
CA VAL A 96 8.95 -16.27 2.68
C VAL A 96 9.78 -16.34 3.96
N GLY A 97 11.11 -16.26 3.84
CA GLY A 97 12.05 -16.42 4.94
C GLY A 97 12.10 -17.85 5.49
N LYS A 98 13.08 -18.12 6.36
CA LYS A 98 13.24 -19.45 6.98
C LYS A 98 11.94 -19.84 7.71
N ASN A 99 11.37 -21.00 7.36
CA ASN A 99 10.10 -21.51 7.93
C ASN A 99 8.92 -20.52 7.85
N GLY A 100 8.88 -19.65 6.84
CA GLY A 100 7.79 -18.67 6.69
C GLY A 100 7.87 -17.49 7.66
N SER A 101 9.01 -17.30 8.35
CA SER A 101 9.17 -16.25 9.36
C SER A 101 8.99 -14.84 8.81
N MET A 102 9.49 -14.55 7.61
CA MET A 102 9.44 -13.21 7.04
C MET A 102 8.03 -12.86 6.55
N ILE A 103 7.38 -13.76 5.81
CA ILE A 103 6.00 -13.54 5.34
C ILE A 103 5.03 -13.40 6.52
N LYS A 104 5.23 -14.18 7.59
CA LYS A 104 4.46 -14.06 8.82
C LYS A 104 4.67 -12.68 9.48
N LYS A 105 5.92 -12.20 9.55
CA LYS A 105 6.25 -10.88 10.08
C LYS A 105 5.59 -9.76 9.28
N ILE A 106 5.67 -9.81 7.95
CA ILE A 106 5.00 -8.88 7.04
C ILE A 106 3.49 -8.90 7.29
N GLY A 107 2.85 -10.06 7.19
CA GLY A 107 1.41 -10.20 7.37
C GLY A 107 0.91 -9.71 8.73
N MET A 108 1.62 -10.04 9.83
CA MET A 108 1.25 -9.59 11.18
C MET A 108 1.35 -8.07 11.34
N ALA A 109 2.40 -7.45 10.81
CA ALA A 109 2.59 -6.00 10.88
C ALA A 109 1.54 -5.27 10.01
N SER A 110 1.32 -5.73 8.78
CA SER A 110 0.31 -5.16 7.89
C SER A 110 -1.08 -5.28 8.49
N ARG A 111 -1.40 -6.44 9.08
CA ARG A 111 -2.71 -6.66 9.73
C ARG A 111 -2.97 -5.63 10.82
N LYS A 112 -1.99 -5.39 11.70
CA LYS A 112 -2.11 -4.42 12.80
C LYS A 112 -2.40 -3.01 12.28
N ASP A 113 -1.73 -2.59 11.22
CA ASP A 113 -1.89 -1.24 10.67
C ASP A 113 -3.23 -1.10 9.94
N ILE A 114 -3.63 -2.11 9.17
CA ILE A 114 -4.93 -2.12 8.49
C ILE A 114 -6.08 -2.12 9.52
N GLU A 115 -6.02 -2.92 10.59
CA GLU A 115 -7.03 -2.90 11.65
C GLU A 115 -7.15 -1.52 12.30
N LYS A 116 -6.02 -0.86 12.55
CA LYS A 116 -6.00 0.48 13.14
C LYS A 116 -6.62 1.52 12.21
N ILE A 117 -6.33 1.44 10.91
CA ILE A 117 -6.84 2.40 9.92
C ILE A 117 -8.34 2.20 9.66
N LEU A 118 -8.80 0.95 9.64
CA LEU A 118 -10.20 0.61 9.35
C LEU A 118 -11.09 0.54 10.59
N ASP A 119 -10.49 0.61 11.78
CA ASP A 119 -11.16 0.43 13.07
C ASP A 119 -12.05 -0.83 13.09
N ARG A 120 -11.50 -1.93 12.56
CA ARG A 120 -12.22 -3.20 12.40
C ARG A 120 -11.26 -4.37 12.49
N LYS A 121 -11.72 -5.50 13.04
CA LYS A 121 -11.01 -6.78 12.99
C LYS A 121 -10.85 -7.28 11.55
N ILE A 122 -9.66 -7.75 11.22
CA ILE A 122 -9.42 -8.35 9.90
C ILE A 122 -8.73 -9.71 10.03
N ASN A 123 -8.98 -10.56 9.05
CA ASN A 123 -8.17 -11.75 8.78
C ASN A 123 -7.40 -11.52 7.48
N LEU A 124 -6.08 -11.43 7.56
CA LEU A 124 -5.20 -11.19 6.42
C LEU A 124 -4.42 -12.47 6.09
N LEU A 125 -4.65 -13.01 4.89
CA LEU A 125 -3.86 -14.09 4.31
C LEU A 125 -2.99 -13.54 3.18
N THR A 126 -1.68 -13.81 3.27
CA THR A 126 -0.69 -13.37 2.29
C THR A 126 -0.03 -14.56 1.61
N PHE A 127 0.05 -14.54 0.28
CA PHE A 127 0.74 -15.52 -0.55
C PHE A 127 1.94 -14.90 -1.26
N VAL A 128 2.87 -15.74 -1.73
CA VAL A 128 4.00 -15.27 -2.56
C VAL A 128 4.07 -16.09 -3.84
N ARG A 129 4.01 -15.40 -4.97
CA ARG A 129 4.09 -16.00 -6.31
C ARG A 129 5.24 -15.36 -7.10
N VAL A 130 5.96 -16.19 -7.84
CA VAL A 130 6.94 -15.71 -8.83
C VAL A 130 6.17 -15.45 -10.12
N GLU A 131 6.31 -14.26 -10.66
CA GLU A 131 5.74 -13.84 -11.94
C GLU A 131 6.84 -13.09 -12.70
N GLU A 132 7.41 -13.75 -13.70
CA GLU A 132 8.54 -13.19 -14.44
C GLU A 132 8.10 -11.98 -15.27
N ARG A 133 8.92 -10.92 -15.26
CA ARG A 133 8.71 -9.72 -16.08
C ARG A 133 7.34 -9.05 -15.88
N TRP A 134 6.73 -9.18 -14.69
CA TRP A 134 5.43 -8.54 -14.42
C TRP A 134 5.48 -7.02 -14.62
N ARG A 135 6.64 -6.39 -14.36
CA ARG A 135 6.88 -4.96 -14.59
C ARG A 135 6.80 -4.54 -16.07
N ASN A 136 6.95 -5.48 -17.00
CA ASN A 136 6.86 -5.23 -18.44
C ASN A 136 5.47 -5.60 -19.00
N SER A 137 4.57 -6.11 -18.17
CA SER A 137 3.22 -6.48 -18.57
C SER A 137 2.29 -5.31 -18.33
N GLU A 138 1.76 -4.72 -19.41
CA GLU A 138 0.76 -3.64 -19.33
C GLU A 138 -0.46 -4.03 -18.49
N LEU A 139 -0.88 -5.30 -18.56
CA LEU A 139 -1.97 -5.83 -17.75
C LEU A 139 -1.67 -5.71 -16.24
N TYR A 140 -0.49 -6.16 -15.81
CA TYR A 140 -0.09 -6.09 -14.41
C TYR A 140 0.20 -4.66 -13.97
N LEU A 141 0.80 -3.82 -14.82
CA LEU A 141 0.99 -2.41 -14.53
C LEU A 141 -0.35 -1.72 -14.28
N LYS A 142 -1.34 -1.93 -15.16
CA LYS A 142 -2.70 -1.38 -14.97
C LYS A 142 -3.34 -1.91 -13.69
N GLU A 143 -3.23 -3.20 -13.43
CA GLU A 143 -3.81 -3.83 -12.23
C GLU A 143 -3.19 -3.31 -10.91
N PHE A 144 -1.91 -2.94 -10.91
CA PHE A 144 -1.23 -2.39 -9.73
C PHE A 144 -1.27 -0.87 -9.64
N GLY A 145 -2.00 -0.20 -10.53
CA GLY A 145 -2.12 1.26 -10.54
C GLY A 145 -0.89 1.98 -11.11
N TYR A 146 -0.01 1.28 -11.82
CA TYR A 146 1.15 1.83 -12.54
C TYR A 146 0.91 1.99 -14.05
N GLY A 147 -0.24 1.56 -14.56
CA GLY A 147 -0.63 1.81 -15.94
C GLY A 147 -0.78 3.32 -16.16
N ARG A 148 -0.44 3.80 -17.36
CA ARG A 148 -0.88 5.13 -17.77
C ARG A 148 -2.40 5.14 -17.71
N ASN A 149 -2.95 5.93 -16.78
CA ASN A 149 -4.29 6.44 -16.93
C ASN A 149 -4.20 7.50 -18.03
N ASP A 150 -4.06 7.04 -19.27
CA ASP A 150 -4.39 7.89 -20.39
C ASP A 150 -5.92 8.00 -20.34
N GLU A 151 -6.38 9.18 -19.94
CA GLU A 151 -7.77 9.63 -20.08
C GLU A 151 -8.27 9.45 -21.52
#